data_AF-A0A6M0F5G6-F1
#
_entry.id   AF-A0A6M0F5G6-F1
#
_cell.length_a   1.000
_cell.length_b   1.000
_cell.length_c   1.000
_cell.angle_alpha   90.00
_cell.angle_beta   90.00
_cell.angle_gamma   90.00
#
_symmetry.space_group_name_H-M   'P 1'
#
loop_
_entity.id
_entity.type
_entity.pdbx_description
1 polymer ?
#
loop_
_entity_poly.entity_id
_entity_poly.type
_entity_poly.pdbx_seq_one_letter_code
_entity_poly.pdbx_strand_id
1 'polypeptide(L)'
;MVESDAIDIDITSALAERAYEYTFASLDEILDLLGMVVEPYNSLNATLSSDLRRSAQEEMQFFRNLLQQRLGALMVETGLNSPNLSLAA
;
A
#
# COMPACT_ATOMS: atom_id res chain seq x y z
N MET A 1 15.56 -4.10 -36.79
CA MET A 1 15.65 -4.51 -35.37
C MET A 1 15.36 -3.27 -34.58
N VAL A 2 14.15 -3.15 -34.02
CA VAL A 2 13.80 -2.03 -33.16
C VAL A 2 14.23 -2.42 -31.76
N GLU A 3 15.13 -1.63 -31.21
CA GLU A 3 15.67 -1.74 -29.85
C GLU A 3 14.50 -1.70 -28.86
N SER A 4 14.35 -2.77 -28.08
CA SER A 4 13.46 -2.80 -26.91
C SER A 4 14.12 -1.99 -25.80
N ASP A 5 14.12 -0.67 -25.97
CA ASP A 5 14.66 0.29 -25.02
C ASP A 5 13.79 0.27 -23.75
N ALA A 6 14.36 -0.34 -22.72
CA ALA A 6 14.15 -0.09 -21.30
C ALA A 6 12.94 0.79 -20.93
N ILE A 7 11.74 0.20 -20.91
CA ILE A 7 10.70 0.65 -19.99
C ILE A 7 10.98 -0.02 -18.65
N ASP A 8 12.15 0.29 -18.08
CA ASP A 8 12.36 0.25 -16.64
C ASP A 8 11.63 1.49 -16.10
N ILE A 9 10.30 1.49 -16.18
CA ILE A 9 9.51 2.39 -15.34
C ILE A 9 9.94 1.99 -13.95
N ASP A 10 10.70 2.86 -13.30
CA ASP A 10 11.13 2.71 -11.92
C ASP A 10 9.86 2.52 -11.09
N ILE A 11 9.45 1.26 -10.92
CA ILE A 11 8.20 0.86 -10.27
C ILE A 11 8.17 1.47 -8.87
N THR A 12 9.35 1.60 -8.25
CA THR A 12 9.56 2.27 -6.98
C THR A 12 9.12 3.74 -7.00
N SER A 13 9.52 4.52 -8.00
CA SER A 13 9.14 5.93 -8.16
C SER A 13 7.65 6.08 -8.46
N ALA A 14 7.10 5.23 -9.33
CA ALA A 14 5.67 5.22 -9.62
C ALA A 14 4.82 4.87 -8.38
N LEU A 15 5.27 3.91 -7.56
CA LEU A 15 4.62 3.56 -6.30
C LEU A 15 4.77 4.68 -5.25
N ALA A 16 5.91 5.39 -5.22
CA ALA A 16 6.12 6.51 -4.31
C ALA A 16 5.24 7.72 -4.63
N GLU A 17 5.08 8.04 -5.92
CA GLU A 17 4.18 9.10 -6.38
C GLU A 17 2.72 8.76 -6.04
N ARG A 18 2.32 7.50 -6.27
CA ARG A 18 1.00 6.99 -5.88
C ARG A 18 0.78 6.99 -4.37
N ALA A 19 1.82 6.74 -3.57
CA ALA A 19 1.75 6.87 -2.11
C ALA A 19 1.50 8.32 -1.67
N TYR A 20 2.05 9.30 -2.39
CA TYR A 20 1.77 10.71 -2.15
C TYR A 20 0.29 11.04 -2.37
N GLU A 21 -0.31 10.51 -3.44
CA GLU A 21 -1.75 10.68 -3.71
C GLU A 21 -2.63 10.14 -2.57
N TYR A 22 -2.20 9.07 -1.91
CA TYR A 22 -2.90 8.51 -0.75
C TYR A 22 -2.40 9.04 0.60
N THR A 23 -1.63 10.14 0.60
CA THR A 23 -1.15 10.82 1.83
C THR A 23 -2.28 11.47 2.64
N PHE A 24 -3.49 11.54 2.09
CA PHE A 24 -4.67 11.99 2.83
C PHE A 24 -5.82 10.98 2.79
N ALA A 25 -5.61 9.79 2.19
CA ALA A 25 -6.61 8.75 2.19
C ALA A 25 -6.87 8.25 3.62
N SER A 26 -8.14 8.16 3.96
CA SER A 26 -8.63 7.58 5.21
C SER A 26 -8.41 6.07 5.25
N LEU A 27 -8.50 5.48 6.45
CA LEU A 27 -8.40 4.02 6.61
C LEU A 27 -9.45 3.28 5.77
N ASP A 28 -10.66 3.83 5.68
CA ASP A 28 -11.78 3.22 4.95
C ASP A 28 -11.50 3.20 3.44
N GLU A 29 -10.99 4.30 2.89
CA GLU A 29 -10.56 4.39 1.49
C GLU A 29 -9.43 3.42 1.16
N ILE A 30 -8.45 3.26 2.06
CA ILE A 30 -7.35 2.30 1.86
C ILE A 30 -7.85 0.85 1.90
N LEU A 31 -8.81 0.56 2.78
CA LEU A 31 -9.44 -0.76 2.85
C LEU A 31 -10.28 -1.07 1.60
N ASP A 32 -11.02 -0.08 1.10
CA ASP A 32 -11.81 -0.20 -0.14
C ASP A 32 -10.90 -0.46 -1.35
N LEU A 33 -9.82 0.32 -1.50
CA LEU A 33 -8.81 0.11 -2.54
C LEU A 33 -8.13 -1.26 -2.44
N LEU A 34 -7.81 -1.71 -1.23
CA LEU A 34 -7.28 -3.06 -1.02
C LEU A 34 -8.31 -4.12 -1.42
N GLY A 35 -9.59 -3.91 -1.12
CA GLY A 35 -10.70 -4.77 -1.54
C GLY A 35 -10.78 -4.91 -3.06
N MET A 36 -10.71 -3.80 -3.79
CA MET A 36 -10.73 -3.77 -5.25
C MET A 36 -9.60 -4.57 -5.89
N VAL A 37 -8.47 -4.77 -5.21
CA VAL A 37 -7.34 -5.59 -5.71
C VAL A 37 -7.43 -7.05 -5.23
N VAL A 38 -7.80 -7.27 -3.98
CA VAL A 38 -7.85 -8.61 -3.36
C VAL A 38 -8.97 -9.47 -3.96
N GLU A 39 -10.15 -8.89 -4.20
CA GLU A 39 -11.29 -9.63 -4.78
C GLU A 39 -10.99 -10.24 -6.16
N PRO A 40 -10.55 -9.46 -7.18
CA PRO A 40 -10.22 -10.02 -8.48
C PRO A 40 -9.01 -10.93 -8.41
N TYR A 41 -8.02 -10.63 -7.55
CA TYR A 41 -6.88 -11.52 -7.34
C TYR A 41 -7.35 -12.89 -6.85
N ASN A 42 -8.17 -12.97 -5.81
CA ASN A 42 -8.68 -14.24 -5.28
C ASN A 42 -9.48 -15.02 -6.33
N SER A 43 -10.28 -14.33 -7.14
CA SER A 43 -11.07 -14.95 -8.20
C SER A 43 -10.21 -15.47 -9.36
N LEU A 44 -9.13 -14.77 -9.71
CA LEU A 44 -8.36 -15.03 -10.93
C LEU A 44 -6.99 -15.67 -10.67
N ASN A 45 -6.54 -15.78 -9.42
CA ASN A 45 -5.18 -16.22 -9.08
C ASN A 45 -4.77 -17.54 -9.76
N ALA A 46 -5.70 -18.50 -9.85
CA ALA A 46 -5.46 -19.79 -10.50
C ALA A 46 -5.24 -19.68 -12.02
N THR A 47 -5.77 -18.63 -12.65
CA THR A 47 -5.70 -18.36 -14.09
C THR A 47 -4.68 -17.28 -14.47
N LEU A 48 -4.18 -16.50 -13.51
CA LEU A 48 -3.18 -15.45 -13.78
C LEU A 48 -1.81 -16.06 -14.11
N SER A 49 -1.15 -15.48 -15.11
CA SER A 49 0.27 -15.69 -15.39
C SER A 49 1.13 -15.29 -14.18
N SER A 50 2.32 -15.88 -14.07
CA SER A 50 3.25 -15.62 -12.96
C SER A 50 3.57 -14.14 -12.78
N ASP A 51 3.75 -13.38 -13.88
CA ASP A 51 4.05 -11.95 -13.82
C ASP A 51 2.87 -11.11 -13.31
N LEU A 52 1.65 -11.42 -13.75
CA LEU A 52 0.44 -10.76 -13.26
C LEU A 52 0.17 -11.10 -11.79
N ARG A 53 0.43 -12.35 -11.39
CA ARG A 53 0.33 -12.77 -9.99
C ARG A 53 1.31 -12.01 -9.12
N ARG A 54 2.54 -11.81 -9.59
CA ARG A 54 3.58 -11.04 -8.89
C ARG A 54 3.19 -9.56 -8.79
N SER A 55 2.74 -8.95 -9.89
CA SER A 55 2.30 -7.55 -9.90
C SER A 55 1.14 -7.30 -8.93
N ALA A 56 0.13 -8.17 -8.93
CA ALA A 56 -0.99 -8.06 -7.97
C ALA A 56 -0.53 -8.25 -6.51
N GLN A 57 0.46 -9.12 -6.26
CA GLN A 57 1.06 -9.28 -4.93
C GLN A 57 1.82 -8.02 -4.48
N GLU A 58 2.57 -7.39 -5.37
CA GLU A 58 3.27 -6.13 -5.10
C GLU A 58 2.27 -5.00 -4.81
N GLU A 59 1.16 -4.91 -5.55
CA GLU A 59 0.11 -3.93 -5.32
C GLU A 59 -0.66 -4.18 -4.00
N MET A 60 -0.98 -5.43 -3.67
CA MET A 60 -1.54 -5.77 -2.35
C MET A 60 -0.58 -5.45 -1.19
N GLN A 61 0.73 -5.66 -1.37
CA GLN A 61 1.72 -5.28 -0.37
C GLN A 61 1.80 -3.76 -0.20
N PHE A 62 1.74 -3.01 -1.29
CA PHE A 62 1.71 -1.55 -1.26
C PHE A 62 0.55 -1.02 -0.40
N PHE A 63 -0.69 -1.48 -0.65
CA PHE A 63 -1.85 -1.05 0.14
C PHE A 63 -1.78 -1.50 1.60
N ARG A 64 -1.23 -2.69 1.89
CA ARG A 64 -0.99 -3.13 3.28
C ARG A 64 0.00 -2.22 4.01
N ASN A 65 1.08 -1.82 3.35
CA ASN A 65 2.08 -0.92 3.94
C ASN A 65 1.47 0.46 4.21
N LEU A 66 0.67 0.98 3.27
CA LEU A 66 -0.04 2.24 3.42
C LEU A 66 -1.03 2.20 4.60
N LEU A 67 -1.77 1.10 4.75
CA LEU A 67 -2.68 0.89 5.88
C LEU A 67 -1.92 0.87 7.21
N GLN A 68 -0.78 0.17 7.28
CA GLN A 68 0.06 0.12 8.48
C GLN A 68 0.63 1.50 8.85
N GLN A 69 1.09 2.27 7.86
CA GLN A 69 1.55 3.64 8.08
C GLN A 69 0.45 4.53 8.62
N ARG A 70 -0.78 4.42 8.09
CA ARG A 70 -1.94 5.16 8.59
C ARG A 70 -2.37 4.77 9.98
N LEU A 71 -2.42 3.47 10.28
CA LEU A 71 -2.67 2.98 11.62
C LEU A 71 -1.60 3.48 12.59
N GLY A 72 -0.33 3.47 12.19
CA GLY A 72 0.78 4.03 12.94
C GLY A 72 0.62 5.53 13.22
N ALA A 73 0.31 6.32 12.18
CA ALA A 73 0.07 7.75 12.31
C ALA A 73 -1.10 8.05 13.24
N LEU A 74 -2.23 7.34 13.08
CA LEU A 74 -3.40 7.49 13.95
C LEU A 74 -3.08 7.15 15.40
N MET A 75 -2.34 6.09 15.69
CA MET A 75 -1.94 5.75 17.07
C MET A 75 -1.07 6.86 17.71
N VAL A 76 -0.24 7.53 16.91
CA VAL A 76 0.57 8.68 17.36
C VAL A 76 -0.32 9.92 17.57
N GLU A 77 -1.22 10.21 16.64
CA GLU A 77 -2.14 11.35 16.71
C GLU A 77 -3.18 11.22 17.85
N THR A 78 -3.67 10.01 18.11
CA THR A 78 -4.62 9.75 19.21
C THR A 78 -3.93 9.58 20.57
N GLY A 79 -2.61 9.75 20.66
CA GLY A 79 -1.87 9.70 21.93
C GLY A 79 -1.82 8.33 22.61
N LEU A 80 -2.21 7.25 21.92
CA LEU A 80 -2.11 5.88 22.44
C LEU A 80 -0.66 5.37 22.50
N ASN A 81 0.27 6.10 21.89
CA ASN A 81 1.71 5.94 22.07
C ASN A 81 2.29 6.98 23.04
N SER A 82 1.64 7.15 24.20
CA SER A 82 2.22 7.88 25.33
C SER A 82 3.02 6.89 26.19
N PRO A 83 4.37 6.89 26.16
CA PRO A 83 5.10 6.36 27.29
C PRO A 83 4.88 7.34 28.45
N ASN A 84 3.85 7.09 29.26
CA ASN A 84 3.69 7.62 30.61
C ASN A 84 3.98 9.12 30.79
N LEU A 85 2.98 9.98 30.51
CA LEU A 85 2.85 11.27 31.18
C LEU A 85 2.36 11.07 32.64
N SER A 86 3.11 10.29 33.41
CA SER A 86 2.84 10.08 34.84
C SER A 86 4.13 9.83 35.58
N LEU A 87 4.83 10.92 35.94
CA LEU A 87 5.31 11.05 37.31
C LEU A 87 5.53 12.52 37.70
N ALA A 88 4.67 12.94 38.63
CA ALA A 88 4.87 13.95 39.68
C ALA A 88 4.90 15.43 39.30
N ALA A 89 3.76 16.07 39.61
CA ALA A 89 3.69 17.41 40.20
C ALA A 89 4.49 17.51 41.52
#